data_AF-A0A3M2BYD1-F1
#
_entry.id   AF-A0A3M2BYD1-F1
#
_cell.length_a   1.000
_cell.length_b   1.000
_cell.length_c   1.000
_cell.angle_alpha   90.00
_cell.angle_beta   90.00
_cell.angle_gamma   90.00
#
_symmetry.space_group_name_H-M   'P 1'
#
loop_
_entity.id
_entity.type
_entity.pdbx_description
1 polymer ?
#
loop_
_entity_poly.entity_id
_entity_poly.type
_entity_poly.pdbx_seq_one_letter_code
_entity_poly.pdbx_strand_id
1 'polypeptide(L)'
;MTRSTRFAPALLTTTTPYHQFPDPETALIEPDGLLAIGGDLHPERLLHAYRQGIFPWYSEGQPILWWSPDPRCVLFPEQLRISRSLQKSIRNRGYRVTFNQAFPAVIHACAHRNTGPRKRQEQGTWLTEAMIRAYTLLHEMGHAHSVECWLGEQLVGGLYGIRMG
;
A
#
# COMPACT_ATOMS: atom_id res chain seq x y z
N MET A 1 0.47 -30.51 -8.84
CA MET A 1 -0.49 -30.25 -9.93
C MET A 1 -0.12 -28.93 -10.56
N THR A 2 0.43 -28.98 -11.77
CA THR A 2 1.01 -27.85 -12.50
C THR A 2 -0.08 -26.91 -13.03
N ARG A 3 -0.27 -25.74 -12.40
CA ARG A 3 -1.03 -24.61 -12.97
C ARG A 3 -0.26 -24.07 -14.19
N SER A 4 -0.36 -24.75 -15.32
CA SER A 4 0.18 -24.29 -16.61
C SER A 4 -0.96 -23.77 -17.47
N THR A 5 -1.60 -22.69 -17.03
CA THR A 5 -2.46 -21.87 -17.88
C THR A 5 -1.78 -20.52 -17.97
N ARG A 6 -1.18 -20.19 -19.13
CA ARG A 6 -0.61 -18.87 -19.38
C ARG A 6 -1.76 -17.87 -19.52
N PHE A 7 -2.20 -17.30 -18.40
CA PHE A 7 -3.04 -16.12 -18.45
C PHE A 7 -2.18 -14.93 -18.89
N ALA A 8 -2.79 -13.92 -19.49
CA ALA A 8 -2.17 -12.63 -19.76
C ALA A 8 -2.82 -11.59 -18.84
N PRO A 9 -2.09 -10.57 -18.36
CA PRO A 9 -2.70 -9.51 -17.56
C PRO A 9 -3.84 -8.84 -18.33
N ALA A 10 -4.97 -8.62 -17.67
CA ALA A 10 -6.08 -7.89 -18.29
C ALA A 10 -5.69 -6.43 -18.55
N LEU A 11 -6.20 -5.85 -19.64
CA LEU A 11 -6.04 -4.42 -19.91
C LEU A 11 -7.27 -3.66 -19.41
N LEU A 12 -7.04 -2.72 -18.49
CA LEU A 12 -8.06 -1.79 -18.02
C LEU A 12 -7.92 -0.47 -18.78
N THR A 13 -9.05 0.09 -19.19
CA THR A 13 -9.11 1.40 -19.85
C THR A 13 -9.96 2.36 -19.02
N THR A 14 -9.97 3.64 -19.42
CA THR A 14 -10.85 4.67 -18.82
C THR A 14 -12.34 4.36 -18.99
N THR A 15 -12.70 3.51 -19.95
CA THR A 15 -14.08 3.07 -20.18
C THR A 15 -14.46 1.81 -19.40
N THR A 16 -13.47 1.10 -18.83
CA THR A 16 -13.73 -0.08 -18.02
C THR A 16 -14.42 0.34 -16.72
N PRO A 17 -15.60 -0.20 -16.38
CA PRO A 17 -16.29 0.13 -15.13
C PRO A 17 -15.40 -0.03 -13.90
N TYR A 18 -15.52 0.88 -12.92
CA TYR A 18 -14.64 0.90 -11.75
C TYR A 18 -14.68 -0.37 -10.90
N HIS A 19 -15.81 -1.06 -10.88
CA HIS A 19 -16.01 -2.30 -10.12
C HIS A 19 -15.47 -3.55 -10.82
N GLN A 20 -15.08 -3.44 -12.10
CA GLN A 20 -14.67 -4.58 -12.90
C GLN A 20 -13.16 -4.83 -12.79
N PHE A 21 -12.81 -5.96 -12.18
CA PHE A 21 -11.48 -6.57 -12.22
C PHE A 21 -11.61 -8.04 -12.65
N PRO A 22 -10.58 -8.61 -13.30
CA PRO A 22 -10.52 -10.06 -13.52
C PRO A 22 -10.43 -10.79 -12.17
N ASP A 23 -10.81 -12.07 -12.17
CA ASP A 23 -10.69 -12.94 -10.99
C ASP A 23 -9.23 -13.02 -10.52
N PRO A 24 -8.91 -12.71 -9.25
CA PRO A 24 -7.55 -12.82 -8.70
C PRO A 24 -6.87 -14.18 -8.93
N GLU A 25 -7.62 -15.28 -9.04
CA GLU A 25 -7.07 -16.62 -9.35
C GLU A 25 -6.47 -16.73 -10.75
N THR A 26 -6.72 -15.75 -11.62
CA THR A 26 -6.14 -15.65 -12.97
C THR A 26 -4.86 -14.83 -13.04
N ALA A 27 -4.37 -14.34 -11.90
CA ALA A 27 -3.11 -13.61 -11.81
C ALA A 27 -1.92 -14.47 -12.31
N LEU A 28 -0.90 -13.79 -12.85
CA LEU A 28 0.33 -14.45 -13.28
C LEU A 28 1.07 -15.10 -12.10
N ILE A 29 1.71 -16.24 -12.38
CA ILE A 29 2.67 -16.86 -11.45
C ILE A 29 4.01 -16.12 -11.50
N GLU A 30 4.40 -15.62 -12.67
CA GLU A 30 5.62 -14.84 -12.88
C GLU A 30 5.35 -13.68 -13.85
N PRO A 31 5.51 -12.41 -13.43
CA PRO A 31 5.76 -11.98 -12.06
C PRO A 31 4.56 -12.26 -11.14
N ASP A 32 4.83 -12.78 -9.94
CA ASP A 32 3.80 -13.24 -8.99
C ASP A 32 2.74 -12.19 -8.70
N GLY A 33 1.49 -12.55 -8.99
CA GLY A 33 0.31 -11.76 -8.67
C GLY A 33 -0.03 -10.70 -9.70
N LEU A 34 0.73 -10.49 -10.78
CA LEU A 34 0.36 -9.48 -11.78
C LEU A 34 -0.96 -9.87 -12.46
N LEU A 35 -1.98 -9.03 -12.28
CA LEU A 35 -3.36 -9.34 -12.64
C LEU A 35 -3.87 -8.46 -13.80
N ALA A 36 -3.60 -7.15 -13.74
CA ALA A 36 -4.07 -6.21 -14.75
C ALA A 36 -3.13 -5.01 -14.94
N ILE A 37 -3.26 -4.35 -16.08
CA ILE A 37 -2.47 -3.19 -16.49
C ILE A 37 -3.42 -2.07 -16.96
N GLY A 38 -3.17 -0.84 -16.54
CA GLY A 38 -3.90 0.36 -16.95
C GLY A 38 -5.02 0.77 -16.02
N GLY A 39 -6.04 1.42 -16.57
CA GLY A 39 -7.12 2.06 -15.82
C GLY A 39 -6.70 3.40 -15.23
N ASP A 40 -7.16 3.67 -14.01
CA ASP A 40 -6.96 4.92 -13.28
C ASP A 40 -6.89 4.66 -11.77
N LEU A 41 -6.55 5.68 -10.98
CA LEU A 41 -6.55 5.61 -9.52
C LEU A 41 -7.80 6.26 -8.92
N HIS A 42 -8.94 6.18 -9.60
CA HIS A 42 -10.18 6.75 -9.09
C HIS A 42 -10.55 6.05 -7.75
N PRO A 43 -11.02 6.79 -6.72
CA PRO A 43 -11.32 6.21 -5.40
C PRO A 43 -12.23 4.98 -5.47
N GLU A 44 -13.26 5.02 -6.32
CA GLU A 44 -14.18 3.89 -6.50
C GLU A 44 -13.50 2.62 -7.02
N ARG A 45 -12.57 2.75 -7.97
CA ARG A 45 -11.79 1.63 -8.52
C ARG A 45 -10.85 1.08 -7.47
N LEU A 46 -10.13 1.94 -6.75
CA LEU A 46 -9.24 1.54 -5.67
C LEU A 46 -9.98 0.75 -4.59
N LEU A 47 -11.13 1.25 -4.13
CA LEU A 47 -11.93 0.58 -3.11
C LEU A 47 -12.45 -0.78 -3.60
N HIS A 48 -12.85 -0.90 -4.87
CA HIS A 48 -13.24 -2.19 -5.45
C HIS A 48 -12.07 -3.16 -5.58
N ALA A 49 -10.89 -2.68 -5.99
CA ALA A 49 -9.68 -3.48 -6.03
C ALA A 49 -9.36 -4.06 -4.65
N TYR A 50 -9.31 -3.20 -3.63
CA TYR A 50 -9.00 -3.61 -2.26
C TYR A 50 -10.00 -4.61 -1.69
N ARG A 51 -11.30 -4.45 -1.97
CA ARG A 51 -12.34 -5.43 -1.57
C ARG A 51 -12.12 -6.81 -2.19
N GLN A 52 -11.46 -6.88 -3.34
CA GLN A 52 -11.14 -8.12 -4.05
C GLN A 52 -9.72 -8.62 -3.75
N GLY A 53 -9.00 -8.01 -2.79
CA GLY A 53 -7.62 -8.38 -2.48
C GLY A 53 -6.57 -7.83 -3.46
N ILE A 54 -6.99 -6.96 -4.38
CA ILE A 54 -6.14 -6.39 -5.44
C ILE A 54 -5.57 -5.06 -4.97
N PHE A 55 -4.29 -4.78 -5.27
CA PHE A 55 -3.67 -3.49 -4.98
C PHE A 55 -2.85 -2.96 -6.16
N PRO A 56 -2.80 -1.63 -6.36
CA PRO A 56 -1.93 -1.02 -7.35
C PRO A 56 -0.48 -0.96 -6.84
N TRP A 57 0.48 -1.29 -7.69
CA TRP A 57 1.90 -1.16 -7.38
C TRP A 57 2.73 -1.00 -8.65
N TYR A 58 3.32 0.17 -8.87
CA TYR A 58 4.07 0.48 -10.08
C TYR A 58 5.06 1.60 -9.80
N SER A 59 6.07 1.73 -10.66
CA SER A 59 7.07 2.80 -10.59
C SER A 59 6.76 3.94 -11.55
N GLU A 60 7.38 5.09 -11.33
CA GLU A 60 7.29 6.22 -12.26
C GLU A 60 7.71 5.80 -13.69
N GLY A 61 6.96 6.24 -14.69
CA GLY A 61 7.14 5.85 -16.09
C GLY A 61 6.49 4.51 -16.48
N GLN A 62 6.00 3.71 -15.52
CA GLN A 62 5.22 2.51 -15.81
C GLN A 62 3.71 2.83 -15.88
N PRO A 63 2.92 2.06 -16.65
CA PRO A 63 1.47 2.09 -16.50
C PRO A 63 1.08 1.60 -15.11
N ILE A 64 -0.16 1.89 -14.68
CA ILE A 64 -0.69 1.33 -13.43
C ILE A 64 -0.71 -0.19 -13.55
N LEU A 65 -0.12 -0.89 -12.59
CA LEU A 65 -0.13 -2.35 -12.49
C LEU A 65 -0.93 -2.75 -11.26
N TRP A 66 -1.79 -3.76 -11.41
CA TRP A 66 -2.66 -4.28 -10.35
C TRP A 66 -2.26 -5.70 -9.99
N TRP A 67 -2.16 -5.97 -8.69
CA TRP A 67 -1.55 -7.18 -8.17
C TRP A 67 -2.44 -7.92 -7.17
N SER A 68 -2.38 -9.24 -7.20
CA SER A 68 -2.94 -10.15 -6.20
C SER A 68 -2.07 -11.42 -6.08
N PRO A 69 -0.94 -11.36 -5.37
CA PRO A 69 0.02 -12.46 -5.24
C PRO A 69 -0.49 -13.62 -4.39
N ASP A 70 0.06 -14.81 -4.67
CA ASP A 70 -0.19 -16.06 -3.93
C ASP A 70 1.15 -16.80 -3.67
N PRO A 71 1.62 -16.90 -2.41
CA PRO A 71 0.92 -16.60 -1.16
C PRO A 71 0.88 -15.12 -0.78
N ARG A 72 -0.24 -14.71 -0.14
CA ARG A 72 -0.39 -13.34 0.37
C ARG A 72 0.25 -13.17 1.75
N CYS A 73 1.09 -12.14 1.90
CA CYS A 73 1.63 -11.75 3.20
C CYS A 73 0.53 -11.11 4.07
N VAL A 74 0.31 -11.68 5.25
CA VAL A 74 -0.63 -11.17 6.27
C VAL A 74 0.04 -11.16 7.64
N LEU A 75 -0.38 -10.23 8.50
CA LEU A 75 0.04 -10.15 9.90
C LEU A 75 -1.21 -10.18 10.79
N PHE A 76 -1.38 -11.26 11.54
CA PHE A 76 -2.42 -11.34 12.56
C PHE A 76 -2.00 -10.51 13.78
N PRO A 77 -2.82 -9.57 14.27
CA PRO A 77 -2.47 -8.71 15.39
C PRO A 77 -2.01 -9.48 16.64
N GLU A 78 -2.64 -10.62 16.93
CA GLU A 78 -2.35 -11.47 18.09
C GLU A 78 -1.00 -12.20 17.95
N GLN A 79 -0.50 -12.32 16.72
CA GLN A 79 0.79 -12.94 16.41
C GLN A 79 1.94 -11.92 16.31
N LEU A 80 1.67 -10.62 16.55
CA LEU A 80 2.69 -9.58 16.55
C LEU A 80 3.74 -9.87 17.63
N ARG A 81 4.97 -10.14 17.20
CA ARG A 81 6.10 -10.40 18.10
C ARG A 81 6.77 -9.09 18.48
N ILE A 82 6.55 -8.64 19.72
CA ILE A 82 7.21 -7.44 20.27
C ILE A 82 8.46 -7.88 21.04
N SER A 83 9.64 -7.52 20.54
CA SER A 83 10.91 -7.84 21.20
C SER A 83 11.07 -7.10 22.54
N ARG A 84 11.87 -7.65 23.46
CA ARG A 84 12.16 -7.01 24.75
C ARG A 84 12.75 -5.61 24.60
N SER A 85 13.61 -5.40 23.60
CA SER A 85 14.21 -4.09 23.32
C SER A 85 13.18 -3.09 22.80
N LEU A 86 12.25 -3.52 21.95
CA LEU A 86 11.15 -2.69 21.47
C LEU A 86 10.20 -2.31 22.61
N GLN A 87 9.80 -3.26 23.46
CA GLN A 87 8.98 -2.98 24.64
C GLN A 87 9.64 -1.95 25.57
N LYS A 88 10.94 -2.10 25.83
CA LYS A 88 11.71 -1.12 26.63
C LYS A 88 11.73 0.26 25.97
N SER A 89 11.89 0.32 24.65
CA SER A 89 11.88 1.57 23.89
C SER A 89 10.53 2.28 23.99
N ILE A 90 9.42 1.56 23.76
CA ILE A 90 8.06 2.10 23.84
C ILE A 90 7.80 2.72 25.22
N ARG A 91 8.14 2.00 26.30
CA ARG A 91 7.88 2.46 27.67
C ARG A 91 8.71 3.67 28.08
N ASN A 92 9.97 3.75 27.63
CA ASN A 92 10.93 4.68 28.23
C ASN A 92 11.22 5.92 27.37
N ARG A 93 10.85 5.94 26.08
CA ARG A 93 11.24 7.04 25.17
C ARG A 93 10.19 8.14 25.01
N GLY A 94 9.03 8.02 25.66
CA GLY A 94 8.01 9.08 25.64
C GLY A 94 7.35 9.28 24.27
N TYR A 95 7.20 8.22 23.49
CA TYR A 95 6.47 8.30 22.23
C TYR A 95 4.99 8.57 22.46
N ARG A 96 4.41 9.47 21.66
CA ARG A 96 2.96 9.69 21.58
C ARG A 96 2.45 9.13 20.26
N VAL A 97 1.40 8.32 20.32
CA VAL A 97 0.76 7.75 19.12
C VAL A 97 -0.55 8.47 18.88
N THR A 98 -0.79 8.88 17.63
CA THR A 98 -2.08 9.44 17.19
C THR A 98 -2.56 8.73 15.94
N PHE A 99 -3.81 9.01 15.56
CA PHE A 99 -4.42 8.50 14.36
C PHE A 99 -4.99 9.66 13.56
N ASN A 100 -4.82 9.62 12.24
CA ASN A 100 -5.42 10.57 11.29
C ASN A 100 -5.11 12.05 11.57
N GLN A 101 -4.03 12.37 12.29
CA GLN A 101 -3.66 13.77 12.57
C GLN A 101 -2.72 14.35 11.52
N ALA A 102 -1.97 13.50 10.80
CA ALA A 102 -0.98 13.97 9.84
C ALA A 102 -0.81 13.01 8.64
N PHE A 103 -1.92 12.54 8.05
CA PHE A 103 -1.89 11.60 6.92
C PHE A 103 -0.98 12.07 5.76
N PRO A 104 -1.08 13.33 5.25
CA PRO A 104 -0.19 13.78 4.19
C PRO A 104 1.29 13.71 4.60
N ALA A 105 1.63 14.11 5.83
CA ALA A 105 3.01 14.05 6.31
C ALA A 105 3.54 12.61 6.37
N VAL A 106 2.71 11.65 6.81
CA VAL A 106 3.07 10.23 6.88
C VAL A 106 3.31 9.63 5.49
N ILE A 107 2.41 9.83 4.54
CA ILE A 107 2.54 9.25 3.19
C ILE A 107 3.72 9.86 2.42
N HIS A 108 3.96 11.16 2.55
CA HIS A 108 5.15 11.82 1.97
C HIS A 108 6.44 11.29 2.60
N ALA A 109 6.50 11.15 3.93
CA ALA A 109 7.68 10.57 4.60
C ALA A 109 7.96 9.12 4.13
N CYS A 110 6.90 8.34 3.88
CA CYS A 110 7.00 7.00 3.33
C CYS A 110 7.53 6.99 1.88
N ALA A 111 7.11 7.95 1.05
CA ALA A 111 7.60 8.11 -0.32
C ALA A 111 9.10 8.49 -0.38
N HIS A 112 9.58 9.28 0.59
CA HIS A 112 10.98 9.76 0.64
C HIS A 112 11.94 8.88 1.46
N ARG A 113 11.51 7.69 1.92
CA ARG A 113 12.30 6.82 2.82
C ARG A 113 13.71 6.47 2.28
N ASN A 114 13.90 6.49 0.97
CA ASN A 114 15.17 6.15 0.31
C ASN A 114 16.23 7.27 0.40
N THR A 115 15.90 8.41 1.03
CA THR A 115 16.83 9.52 1.31
C THR A 115 17.47 9.46 2.70
N GLY A 116 17.06 8.52 3.55
CA GLY A 116 17.57 8.39 4.92
C GLY A 116 18.91 7.64 5.04
N PRO A 117 19.56 7.66 6.21
CA PRO A 117 20.90 7.11 6.45
C PRO A 117 21.01 5.58 6.30
N ARG A 118 19.90 4.85 6.13
CA ARG A 118 19.85 3.39 5.94
C ARG A 118 19.63 3.03 4.46
N LYS A 119 20.43 3.59 3.56
CA LYS A 119 20.39 3.31 2.10
C LYS A 119 20.53 1.81 1.83
N ARG A 120 19.47 1.18 1.29
CA ARG A 120 19.59 0.02 0.39
C ARG A 120 19.16 0.53 -1.00
N GLN A 121 20.14 0.57 -1.91
CA GLN A 121 20.09 0.82 -3.36
C GLN A 121 18.83 1.46 -4.00
N GLU A 122 19.01 2.72 -4.43
CA GLU A 122 18.88 3.23 -5.82
C GLU A 122 17.63 3.03 -6.68
N GLN A 123 16.50 2.57 -6.15
CA GLN A 123 15.22 2.67 -6.87
C GLN A 123 14.27 3.55 -6.08
N GLY A 124 13.61 4.50 -6.73
CA GLY A 124 12.56 5.32 -6.12
C GLY A 124 11.51 4.44 -5.44
N THR A 125 10.76 4.99 -4.49
CA THR A 125 9.62 4.25 -3.95
C THR A 125 8.53 4.14 -5.03
N TRP A 126 7.70 3.10 -4.98
CA TRP A 126 6.51 2.94 -5.83
C TRP A 126 5.43 4.02 -5.56
N LEU A 127 5.65 4.88 -4.56
CA LEU A 127 4.75 5.96 -4.17
C LEU A 127 4.96 7.18 -5.07
N THR A 128 4.42 7.09 -6.28
CA THR A 128 4.35 8.22 -7.22
C THR A 128 3.44 9.33 -6.68
N GLU A 129 3.58 10.55 -7.21
CA GLU A 129 2.69 11.67 -6.89
C GLU A 129 1.21 11.36 -7.16
N ALA A 130 0.91 10.54 -8.17
CA ALA A 130 -0.46 10.10 -8.45
C ALA A 130 -1.02 9.20 -7.35
N MET A 131 -0.20 8.29 -6.81
CA MET A 131 -0.56 7.44 -5.67
C MET A 131 -0.76 8.28 -4.40
N ILE A 132 0.13 9.23 -4.12
CA ILE A 132 -0.01 10.12 -2.96
C ILE A 132 -1.34 10.88 -3.00
N ARG A 133 -1.69 11.48 -4.15
CA ARG A 133 -2.97 12.17 -4.33
C ARG A 133 -4.16 11.25 -4.16
N ALA A 134 -4.13 10.05 -4.76
CA ALA A 134 -5.23 9.10 -4.67
C ALA A 134 -5.49 8.63 -3.23
N TYR A 135 -4.45 8.36 -2.46
CA TYR A 135 -4.57 7.93 -1.06
C TYR A 135 -4.95 9.07 -0.13
N THR A 136 -4.52 10.30 -0.43
CA THR A 136 -4.96 11.51 0.28
C THR A 136 -6.45 11.73 0.08
N LEU A 137 -6.95 11.59 -1.16
CA LEU A 137 -8.38 11.66 -1.43
C LEU A 137 -9.15 10.54 -0.72
N LEU A 138 -8.64 9.31 -0.70
CA LEU A 138 -9.24 8.22 0.08
C LEU A 138 -9.23 8.50 1.59
N HIS A 139 -8.24 9.24 2.10
CA HIS A 139 -8.20 9.67 3.49
C HIS A 139 -9.29 10.69 3.79
N GLU A 140 -9.44 11.69 2.93
CA GLU A 140 -10.50 12.71 3.02
C GLU A 140 -11.90 12.07 2.97
N MET A 141 -12.05 10.99 2.19
CA MET A 141 -13.28 10.18 2.13
C MET A 141 -13.47 9.22 3.32
N GLY A 142 -12.52 9.16 4.26
CA GLY A 142 -12.61 8.32 5.46
C GLY A 142 -12.28 6.84 5.26
N HIS A 143 -11.65 6.47 4.14
CA HIS A 143 -11.25 5.09 3.81
C HIS A 143 -9.78 4.80 4.09
N ALA A 144 -8.90 5.78 3.87
CA ALA A 144 -7.49 5.66 4.22
C ALA A 144 -7.24 6.26 5.60
N HIS A 145 -6.38 5.61 6.38
CA HIS A 145 -6.04 6.06 7.72
C HIS A 145 -4.54 6.04 7.93
N SER A 146 -4.08 6.93 8.81
CA SER A 146 -2.70 6.98 9.27
C SER A 146 -2.60 6.74 10.76
N VAL A 147 -1.45 6.21 11.16
CA VAL A 147 -0.98 6.18 12.55
C VAL A 147 0.32 6.97 12.58
N GLU A 148 0.38 7.94 13.48
CA GLU A 148 1.55 8.80 13.65
C GLU A 148 2.26 8.47 14.96
N CYS A 149 3.59 8.46 14.93
CA CYS A 149 4.43 8.34 16.12
C CYS A 149 5.24 9.63 16.31
N TRP A 150 5.02 10.28 17.44
CA TRP A 150 5.61 11.57 17.79
C TRP A 150 6.63 11.42 18.92
N LEU A 151 7.68 12.23 18.88
CA LEU A 151 8.57 12.48 20.01
C LEU A 151 8.55 13.98 20.29
N GLY A 152 7.89 14.38 21.39
CA GLY A 152 7.48 15.78 21.57
C GLY A 152 6.52 16.20 20.45
N GLU A 153 6.88 17.27 19.74
CA GLU A 153 6.12 17.79 18.59
C GLU A 153 6.62 17.26 17.24
N GLN A 154 7.71 16.47 17.23
CA GLN A 154 8.29 15.97 16.00
C GLN A 154 7.65 14.64 15.57
N LEU A 155 7.18 14.56 14.32
CA LEU A 155 6.79 13.30 13.69
C LEU A 155 8.05 12.46 13.41
N VAL A 156 8.21 11.35 14.13
CA VAL A 156 9.41 10.48 14.04
C VAL A 156 9.14 9.16 13.32
N GLY A 157 7.89 8.90 12.96
CA GLY A 157 7.50 7.76 12.14
C GLY A 157 5.99 7.65 11.99
N GLY A 158 5.55 6.71 11.18
CA GLY A 158 4.14 6.43 10.98
C GLY A 158 3.91 5.30 10.00
N LEU A 159 2.65 4.94 9.85
CA LEU A 159 2.15 4.02 8.84
C LEU A 159 0.82 4.54 8.32
N TYR A 160 0.46 4.15 7.11
CA TYR A 160 -0.85 4.42 6.54
C TYR A 160 -1.41 3.16 5.87
N GLY A 161 -2.72 3.10 5.68
CA GLY A 161 -3.36 1.98 5.00
C GLY A 161 -4.83 2.26 4.69
N ILE A 162 -5.42 1.38 3.87
CA ILE A 162 -6.85 1.40 3.57
C ILE A 162 -7.58 0.46 4.52
N ARG A 163 -8.65 0.93 5.15
CA ARG A 163 -9.50 0.09 6.00
C ARG A 163 -10.58 -0.61 5.17
N MET A 164 -10.63 -1.93 5.32
CA MET A 164 -11.65 -2.81 4.74
C MET A 164 -12.29 -3.60 5.87
N GLY A 165 -13.47 -3.17 6.32
CA GLY A 165 -14.13 -3.68 7.53
C GLY A 165 -14.02 -2.74 8.73
#